data_AF-A0A7X5YBI3-F1
#
_entry.id   AF-A0A7X5YBI3-F1
#
_cell.length_a   1.000
_cell.length_b   1.000
_cell.length_c   1.000
_cell.angle_alpha   90.00
_cell.angle_beta   90.00
_cell.angle_gamma   90.00
#
_symmetry.space_group_name_H-M   'P 1'
#
loop_
_entity.id
_entity.type
_entity.pdbx_description
1 polymer ?
#
loop_
_entity_poly.entity_id
_entity_poly.type
_entity_poly.pdbx_seq_one_letter_code
_entity_poly.pdbx_strand_id
1 'polypeptide(L)'
;MKQILLSLAVLFATSVANAQDVFKLGTTVKEKHVTYEVKHIVTLYKPKGPSYPQWIVRNVHNVDTVQKEIPYRGVVKRGFFEDLSMQIGIILHDHLSEAEVAELNEKERKNKPFGENAGVVLRVDSTKRKVLQVTCFLFYNHYVAARDRAARGWQREGDPVAYDGFWLNFDPDRLYAIEKDIVKRLVLPEDTPEMYLNDDFEVYVCPDQILDPEKAKAKKEAEEAEQKASREYWQKRNQMYKL
;
A
#
# COMPACT_ATOMS: atom_id res chain seq x y z
N MET A 1 7.85 36.54 -32.70
CA MET A 1 7.27 35.19 -32.48
C MET A 1 8.28 34.07 -32.22
N LYS A 2 9.60 34.21 -32.47
CA LYS A 2 10.58 33.15 -32.16
C LYS A 2 11.17 33.16 -30.74
N GLN A 3 11.11 34.29 -30.02
CA GLN A 3 11.63 34.39 -28.64
C GLN A 3 10.63 33.93 -27.56
N ILE A 4 9.31 34.03 -27.81
CA ILE A 4 8.28 33.62 -26.85
C ILE A 4 8.18 32.09 -26.74
N LEU A 5 8.48 31.37 -27.83
CA LEU A 5 8.48 29.90 -27.85
C LEU A 5 9.68 29.29 -27.10
N LEU A 6 10.84 29.97 -27.08
CA LEU A 6 11.98 29.51 -26.28
C LEU A 6 11.75 29.68 -24.77
N SER A 7 11.01 30.71 -24.35
CA SER A 7 10.72 30.95 -22.93
C SER A 7 9.79 29.89 -22.32
N LEU A 8 8.84 29.35 -23.10
CA LEU A 8 8.01 28.23 -22.64
C LEU A 8 8.79 26.90 -22.59
N ALA A 9 9.71 26.66 -23.53
CA ALA A 9 10.53 25.45 -23.52
C ALA A 9 11.54 25.41 -22.35
N VAL A 10 11.99 26.57 -21.88
CA VAL A 10 12.93 26.66 -20.73
C VAL A 10 12.20 26.56 -19.38
N LEU A 11 10.91 26.92 -19.29
CA LEU A 11 10.12 26.72 -18.07
C LEU A 11 9.67 25.27 -17.86
N PHE A 12 9.56 24.47 -18.94
CA PHE A 12 9.31 23.03 -18.84
C PHE A 12 10.58 22.17 -18.70
N ALA A 13 11.77 22.74 -18.92
CA ALA A 13 13.03 22.01 -18.77
C ALA A 13 13.61 22.05 -17.34
N THR A 14 13.07 22.89 -16.45
CA THR A 14 13.50 22.97 -15.03
C THR A 14 12.45 22.49 -14.02
N SER A 15 11.30 21.97 -14.46
CA SER A 15 10.25 21.43 -13.56
C SER A 15 10.06 19.91 -13.63
N VAL A 16 10.83 19.19 -14.46
CA VAL A 16 10.60 17.75 -14.73
C VAL A 16 11.80 16.88 -14.32
N ALA A 17 12.65 17.37 -13.42
CA ALA A 17 13.72 16.56 -12.83
C ALA A 17 13.45 16.35 -11.33
N ASN A 18 13.00 15.14 -10.97
CA ASN A 18 13.17 14.50 -9.65
C ASN A 18 12.18 14.70 -8.47
N ALA A 19 10.94 15.17 -8.63
CA ALA A 19 10.17 15.56 -7.44
C ALA A 19 9.01 14.61 -7.08
N GLN A 20 9.27 13.69 -6.15
CA GLN A 20 8.25 13.29 -5.17
C GLN A 20 7.85 14.57 -4.43
N ASP A 21 6.71 15.17 -4.76
CA ASP A 21 6.38 16.55 -4.40
C ASP A 21 5.63 16.69 -3.09
N VAL A 22 4.74 15.74 -2.81
CA VAL A 22 3.84 15.82 -1.66
C VAL A 22 4.49 15.20 -0.43
N PHE A 23 4.58 13.87 -0.37
CA PHE A 23 4.99 13.16 0.84
C PHE A 23 6.50 12.95 0.95
N LYS A 24 7.31 14.02 0.98
CA LYS A 24 8.78 13.94 1.07
C LYS A 24 9.26 13.36 2.42
N LEU A 25 10.36 12.59 2.41
CA LEU A 25 10.89 12.02 3.66
C LEU A 25 11.28 13.10 4.66
N GLY A 26 10.89 12.94 5.93
CA GLY A 26 11.29 13.84 7.01
C GLY A 26 10.51 15.16 7.04
N THR A 27 9.45 15.29 6.23
CA THR A 27 8.60 16.49 6.22
C THR A 27 7.28 16.27 6.96
N THR A 28 6.59 17.39 7.20
CA THR A 28 5.19 17.41 7.58
C THR A 28 4.42 18.06 6.44
N VAL A 29 3.37 17.39 5.96
CA VAL A 29 2.50 17.84 4.88
C VAL A 29 1.19 18.27 5.50
N LYS A 30 0.82 19.54 5.35
CA LYS A 30 -0.40 20.11 5.91
C LYS A 30 -1.35 20.48 4.78
N GLU A 31 -2.58 19.99 4.89
CA GLU A 31 -3.69 20.40 4.05
C GLU A 31 -4.86 20.91 4.90
N LYS A 32 -5.97 21.24 4.25
CA LYS A 32 -7.13 21.85 4.89
C LYS A 32 -7.69 21.02 6.05
N HIS A 33 -7.72 19.69 5.93
CA HIS A 33 -8.38 18.83 6.93
C HIS A 33 -7.43 17.92 7.70
N VAL A 34 -6.15 17.89 7.33
CA VAL A 34 -5.21 16.91 7.85
C VAL A 34 -3.79 17.44 7.90
N THR A 35 -2.98 16.86 8.77
CA THR A 35 -1.53 17.05 8.78
C THR A 35 -0.88 15.68 8.88
N TYR A 36 -0.07 15.35 7.87
CA TYR A 36 0.66 14.10 7.78
C TYR A 36 2.13 14.31 8.10
N GLU A 37 2.69 13.46 8.94
CA GLU A 37 4.13 13.31 9.14
C GLU A 37 4.66 12.17 8.29
N VAL A 38 5.78 12.39 7.61
CA VAL A 38 6.40 11.40 6.72
C VAL A 38 7.72 10.90 7.28
N LYS A 39 7.79 9.62 7.62
CA LYS A 39 9.01 9.00 8.17
C LYS A 39 9.39 7.74 7.41
N HIS A 40 10.54 7.19 7.74
CA HIS A 40 10.99 5.91 7.21
C HIS A 40 10.34 4.76 8.00
N ILE A 41 10.03 3.65 7.33
CA ILE A 41 9.41 2.47 7.95
C ILE A 41 10.25 1.79 9.05
N VAL A 42 11.54 2.09 9.18
CA VAL A 42 12.40 1.60 10.28
C VAL A 42 11.94 2.06 11.67
N THR A 43 10.94 2.93 11.71
CA THR A 43 10.26 3.33 12.94
C THR A 43 9.20 2.32 13.38
N LEU A 44 8.64 1.52 12.46
CA LEU A 44 7.66 0.45 12.75
C LEU A 44 8.32 -0.92 12.91
N TYR A 45 9.38 -1.17 12.16
CA TYR A 45 10.15 -2.42 12.21
C TYR A 45 11.56 -2.10 12.66
N LYS A 46 12.16 -2.98 13.48
CA LYS A 46 13.61 -2.99 13.71
C LYS A 46 14.24 -3.92 12.68
N PRO A 47 14.60 -3.45 11.48
CA PRO A 47 15.15 -4.33 10.46
C PRO A 47 16.49 -4.91 10.92
N LYS A 48 16.70 -6.20 10.68
CA LYS A 48 18.01 -6.86 10.78
C LYS A 48 18.78 -6.86 9.45
N GLY A 49 18.46 -5.95 8.52
CA GLY A 49 18.99 -5.93 7.15
C GLY A 49 18.84 -4.56 6.45
N PRO A 50 19.42 -4.39 5.25
CA PRO A 50 19.53 -3.10 4.58
C PRO A 50 18.17 -2.52 4.17
N SER A 51 18.12 -1.18 4.14
CA SER A 51 16.96 -0.29 4.01
C SER A 51 15.70 -0.87 3.36
N TYR A 52 14.57 -0.68 4.04
CA TYR A 52 13.23 -0.87 3.50
C TYR A 52 12.77 0.47 2.93
N PRO A 53 12.74 0.66 1.60
CA PRO A 53 12.44 1.95 1.00
C PRO A 53 10.92 2.21 0.99
N GLN A 54 10.33 2.13 2.18
CA GLN A 54 8.93 2.43 2.45
C GLN A 54 8.84 3.63 3.39
N TRP A 55 7.94 4.52 3.02
CA TRP A 55 7.61 5.74 3.71
C TRP A 55 6.35 5.44 4.52
N ILE A 56 6.38 5.83 5.80
CA ILE A 56 5.19 5.89 6.62
C ILE A 56 4.61 7.29 6.49
N VAL A 57 3.33 7.37 6.14
CA VAL A 57 2.56 8.62 6.09
C VAL A 57 1.52 8.55 7.20
N ARG A 58 1.73 9.34 8.26
CA ARG A 58 0.98 9.25 9.53
C ARG A 58 0.23 10.52 9.82
N ASN A 59 -1.07 10.43 10.08
CA ASN A 59 -1.86 11.56 10.53
C ASN A 59 -1.44 11.93 11.97
N VAL A 60 -0.96 13.17 12.17
CA VAL A 60 -0.48 13.63 13.49
C VAL A 60 -1.61 13.87 14.49
N HIS A 61 -2.85 13.94 14.00
CA HIS A 61 -4.06 14.15 14.79
C HIS A 61 -4.84 12.84 15.06
N ASN A 62 -4.24 11.69 14.75
CA ASN A 62 -4.76 10.40 15.20
C ASN A 62 -4.93 10.39 16.73
N VAL A 63 -6.04 9.83 17.20
CA VAL A 63 -6.41 9.83 18.63
C VAL A 63 -5.40 9.14 19.51
N ASP A 64 -4.69 8.16 18.95
CA ASP A 64 -3.57 7.51 19.60
C ASP A 64 -2.36 7.52 18.66
N THR A 65 -1.39 8.37 19.00
CA THR A 65 -0.16 8.58 18.23
C THR A 65 0.97 7.62 18.61
N VAL A 66 0.76 6.75 19.61
CA VAL A 66 1.81 5.81 20.06
C VAL A 66 2.10 4.83 18.93
N GLN A 67 3.33 4.85 18.45
CA GLN A 67 3.81 3.90 17.46
C GLN A 67 4.15 2.59 18.15
N LYS A 68 3.50 1.51 17.73
CA LYS A 68 3.78 0.16 18.21
C LYS A 68 4.65 -0.56 17.20
N GLU A 69 5.61 -1.33 17.70
CA GLU A 69 6.34 -2.28 16.85
C GLU A 69 5.33 -3.31 16.32
N ILE A 70 5.37 -3.59 15.02
CA ILE A 70 4.48 -4.60 14.41
C ILE A 70 5.18 -5.96 14.59
N PRO A 71 4.63 -6.88 15.41
CA PRO A 71 5.27 -8.16 15.65
C PRO A 71 5.30 -9.03 14.39
N TYR A 72 6.33 -9.85 14.23
CA TYR A 72 6.37 -10.88 13.19
C TYR A 72 5.31 -11.95 13.49
N ARG A 73 4.46 -12.27 12.52
CA ARG A 73 3.34 -13.21 12.70
C ARG A 73 3.52 -14.44 11.83
N GLY A 74 3.70 -15.60 12.47
CA GLY A 74 4.09 -16.85 11.80
C GLY A 74 2.93 -17.71 11.30
N VAL A 75 1.69 -17.48 11.76
CA VAL A 75 0.52 -18.26 11.33
C VAL A 75 -0.68 -17.35 11.19
N VAL A 76 -1.20 -17.27 9.97
CA VAL A 76 -2.40 -16.51 9.63
C VAL A 76 -3.34 -17.46 8.90
N LYS A 77 -4.62 -17.42 9.26
CA LYS A 77 -5.62 -18.18 8.51
C LYS A 77 -5.57 -17.72 7.05
N ARG A 78 -5.44 -18.67 6.13
CA ARG A 78 -5.50 -18.39 4.69
C ARG A 78 -6.81 -17.65 4.38
N GLY A 79 -6.73 -16.55 3.61
CA GLY A 79 -7.88 -15.71 3.27
C GLY A 79 -8.07 -14.49 4.18
N PHE A 80 -7.49 -14.47 5.39
CA PHE A 80 -7.72 -13.37 6.34
C PHE A 80 -7.22 -12.03 5.79
N PHE A 81 -5.99 -11.97 5.29
CA PHE A 81 -5.46 -10.74 4.72
C PHE A 81 -6.03 -10.47 3.34
N GLU A 82 -6.30 -11.51 2.54
CA GLU A 82 -6.90 -11.37 1.22
C GLU A 82 -8.29 -10.71 1.30
N ASP A 83 -9.13 -11.10 2.26
CA ASP A 83 -10.44 -10.50 2.49
C ASP A 83 -10.32 -9.02 2.94
N LEU A 84 -9.37 -8.70 3.81
CA LEU A 84 -9.11 -7.32 4.24
C LEU A 84 -8.56 -6.47 3.09
N SER A 85 -7.60 -6.98 2.34
CA SER A 85 -7.01 -6.31 1.18
C SER A 85 -8.06 -6.02 0.12
N MET A 86 -8.99 -6.95 -0.13
CA MET A 86 -10.08 -6.73 -1.08
C MET A 86 -11.06 -5.65 -0.61
N GLN A 87 -11.43 -5.65 0.67
CA GLN A 87 -12.29 -4.61 1.24
C GLN A 87 -11.63 -3.22 1.14
N ILE A 88 -10.35 -3.12 1.50
CA ILE A 88 -9.60 -1.85 1.36
C ILE A 88 -9.45 -1.48 -0.12
N GLY A 89 -9.22 -2.44 -1.01
CA GLY A 89 -9.14 -2.21 -2.45
C GLY A 89 -10.41 -1.61 -3.05
N ILE A 90 -11.60 -2.11 -2.65
CA ILE A 90 -12.89 -1.52 -3.03
C ILE A 90 -13.01 -0.08 -2.50
N ILE A 91 -12.61 0.15 -1.24
CA ILE A 91 -12.62 1.50 -0.66
C ILE A 91 -11.70 2.43 -1.46
N LEU A 92 -10.48 2.00 -1.79
CA LEU A 92 -9.55 2.77 -2.60
C LEU A 92 -10.14 3.07 -3.99
N HIS A 93 -10.77 2.07 -4.62
CA HIS A 93 -11.40 2.23 -5.93
C HIS A 93 -12.43 3.37 -5.93
N ASP A 94 -13.27 3.48 -4.91
CA ASP A 94 -14.27 4.56 -4.82
C ASP A 94 -13.67 5.97 -4.75
N HIS A 95 -12.40 6.08 -4.33
CA HIS A 95 -11.68 7.36 -4.22
C HIS A 95 -10.78 7.63 -5.43
N LEU A 96 -10.67 6.70 -6.38
CA LEU A 96 -9.83 6.82 -7.56
C LEU A 96 -10.68 6.92 -8.82
N SER A 97 -10.21 7.71 -9.78
CA SER A 97 -10.76 7.72 -11.13
C SER A 97 -10.36 6.46 -11.89
N GLU A 98 -11.12 6.10 -12.92
CA GLU A 98 -10.79 4.99 -13.81
C GLU A 98 -9.38 5.13 -14.42
N ALA A 99 -8.97 6.37 -14.74
CA ALA A 99 -7.64 6.67 -15.27
C ALA A 99 -6.53 6.39 -14.25
N GLU A 100 -6.73 6.77 -12.98
CA GLU A 100 -5.78 6.49 -11.90
C GLU A 100 -5.66 4.98 -11.62
N VAL A 101 -6.78 4.24 -11.66
CA VAL A 101 -6.77 2.78 -11.52
C VAL A 101 -6.04 2.12 -12.70
N ALA A 102 -6.23 2.60 -13.92
CA ALA A 102 -5.50 2.12 -15.10
C ALA A 102 -4.00 2.41 -14.99
N GLU A 103 -3.62 3.60 -14.52
CA GLU A 103 -2.23 3.99 -14.28
C GLU A 103 -1.55 3.09 -13.26
N LEU A 104 -2.20 2.83 -12.11
CA LEU A 104 -1.70 1.91 -11.08
C LEU A 104 -1.46 0.51 -11.65
N ASN A 105 -2.40 -0.02 -12.44
CA ASN A 105 -2.26 -1.34 -13.08
C ASN A 105 -1.17 -1.39 -14.14
N GLU A 106 -0.89 -0.28 -14.84
CA GLU A 106 0.23 -0.18 -15.77
C GLU A 106 1.57 -0.16 -15.01
N LYS A 107 1.68 0.67 -13.97
CA LYS A 107 2.89 0.76 -13.14
C LYS A 107 3.19 -0.53 -12.39
N GLU A 108 2.17 -1.22 -11.89
CA GLU A 108 2.30 -2.56 -11.28
C GLU A 108 2.98 -3.56 -12.23
N ARG A 109 2.54 -3.59 -13.49
CA ARG A 109 3.12 -4.46 -14.51
C ARG A 109 4.57 -4.10 -14.84
N LYS A 110 4.90 -2.81 -14.87
CA LYS A 110 6.25 -2.30 -15.15
C LYS A 110 7.22 -2.56 -13.99
N ASN A 111 6.77 -2.41 -12.75
CA ASN A 111 7.63 -2.38 -11.56
C ASN A 111 7.84 -3.76 -10.90
N LYS A 112 7.41 -4.86 -11.54
CA LYS A 112 7.59 -6.22 -10.99
C LYS A 112 9.05 -6.51 -10.60
N PRO A 113 9.30 -7.17 -9.45
CA PRO A 113 8.33 -7.80 -8.55
C PRO A 113 7.78 -6.88 -7.45
N PHE A 114 8.24 -5.63 -7.37
CA PHE A 114 7.82 -4.68 -6.33
C PHE A 114 6.97 -3.62 -7.00
N GLY A 115 5.66 -3.82 -7.03
CA GLY A 115 4.75 -2.96 -7.76
C GLY A 115 4.33 -1.68 -7.00
N GLU A 116 3.17 -1.11 -7.34
CA GLU A 116 2.60 0.09 -6.69
C GLU A 116 1.70 -0.28 -5.50
N ASN A 117 2.12 -1.27 -4.71
CA ASN A 117 1.36 -1.73 -3.55
C ASN A 117 1.28 -0.62 -2.49
N ALA A 118 0.08 -0.44 -1.94
CA ALA A 118 -0.14 0.41 -0.77
C ALA A 118 -0.30 -0.47 0.47
N GLY A 119 0.40 -0.14 1.56
CA GLY A 119 0.15 -0.74 2.86
C GLY A 119 -0.68 0.18 3.75
N VAL A 120 -1.51 -0.41 4.59
CA VAL A 120 -2.28 0.28 5.63
C VAL A 120 -2.00 -0.39 6.95
N VAL A 121 -1.62 0.39 7.97
CA VAL A 121 -1.48 -0.13 9.34
C VAL A 121 -2.73 0.21 10.13
N LEU A 122 -3.38 -0.81 10.66
CA LEU A 122 -4.65 -0.73 11.35
C LEU A 122 -4.47 -0.90 12.85
N ARG A 123 -5.24 -0.12 13.61
CA ARG A 123 -5.45 -0.32 15.05
C ARG A 123 -6.91 -0.63 15.31
N VAL A 124 -7.16 -1.55 16.24
CA VAL A 124 -8.48 -2.09 16.53
C VAL A 124 -8.92 -1.69 17.94
N ASP A 125 -10.19 -1.34 18.08
CA ASP A 125 -10.90 -1.35 19.37
C ASP A 125 -11.25 -2.81 19.66
N SER A 126 -10.43 -3.48 20.48
CA SER A 126 -10.58 -4.91 20.79
C SER A 126 -11.90 -5.24 21.46
N THR A 127 -12.50 -4.28 22.19
CA THR A 127 -13.78 -4.44 22.87
C THR A 127 -14.93 -4.45 21.87
N LYS A 128 -14.89 -3.53 20.90
CA LYS A 128 -15.93 -3.43 19.86
C LYS A 128 -15.65 -4.30 18.64
N ARG A 129 -14.46 -4.89 18.53
CA ARG A 129 -13.94 -5.61 17.35
C ARG A 129 -14.12 -4.82 16.05
N LYS A 130 -13.73 -3.54 16.09
CA LYS A 130 -13.79 -2.63 14.94
C LYS A 130 -12.48 -1.89 14.77
N VAL A 131 -12.19 -1.50 13.53
CA VAL A 131 -11.08 -0.59 13.25
C VAL A 131 -11.31 0.72 14.00
N LEU A 132 -10.34 1.11 14.82
CA LEU A 132 -10.34 2.36 15.56
C LEU A 132 -9.75 3.48 14.72
N GLN A 133 -8.63 3.19 14.04
CA GLN A 133 -7.92 4.15 13.20
C GLN A 133 -6.97 3.43 12.22
N VAL A 134 -6.67 4.10 11.10
CA VAL A 134 -5.46 3.84 10.32
C VAL A 134 -4.32 4.59 10.99
N THR A 135 -3.32 3.88 11.51
CA THR A 135 -2.20 4.52 12.21
C THR A 135 -1.22 5.16 11.23
N CYS A 136 -1.00 4.53 10.08
CA CYS A 136 -0.26 5.11 8.97
C CYS A 136 -0.52 4.35 7.65
N PHE A 137 -0.23 5.02 6.54
CA PHE A 137 -0.07 4.39 5.23
C PHE A 137 1.40 4.05 4.99
N LEU A 138 1.65 2.96 4.28
CA LEU A 138 2.97 2.49 3.88
C LEU A 138 3.08 2.59 2.36
N PHE A 139 3.96 3.46 1.87
CA PHE A 139 4.15 3.65 0.44
C PHE A 139 5.59 3.34 0.04
N TYR A 140 5.74 2.51 -0.99
CA TYR A 140 7.05 2.16 -1.50
C TYR A 140 7.61 3.26 -2.40
N ASN A 141 8.90 3.51 -2.30
CA ASN A 141 9.62 4.47 -3.14
C ASN A 141 10.63 3.74 -4.02
N HIS A 142 10.21 3.38 -5.24
CA HIS A 142 11.04 2.64 -6.19
C HIS A 142 12.32 3.37 -6.59
N TYR A 143 12.24 4.69 -6.70
CA TYR A 143 13.39 5.54 -7.00
C TYR A 143 14.44 5.48 -5.90
N VAL A 144 14.04 5.64 -4.63
CA VAL A 144 15.00 5.52 -3.52
C VAL A 144 15.51 4.09 -3.39
N ALA A 145 14.66 3.09 -3.60
CA ALA A 145 15.07 1.68 -3.64
C ALA A 145 16.18 1.43 -4.66
N ALA A 146 16.01 1.95 -5.89
CA ALA A 146 16.98 1.85 -6.96
C ALA A 146 18.28 2.57 -6.62
N ARG A 147 18.20 3.81 -6.12
CA ARG A 147 19.37 4.59 -5.70
C ARG A 147 20.17 3.88 -4.59
N ASP A 148 19.48 3.34 -3.58
CA ASP A 148 20.11 2.62 -2.48
C ASP A 148 20.75 1.30 -2.94
N ARG A 149 20.19 0.63 -3.96
CA ARG A 149 20.84 -0.52 -4.62
C ARG A 149 22.09 -0.08 -5.39
N ALA A 150 21.98 0.98 -6.20
CA ALA A 150 23.09 1.50 -7.00
C ALA A 150 24.27 1.94 -6.12
N ALA A 151 24.01 2.58 -4.97
CA ALA A 151 25.02 2.94 -3.99
C ALA A 151 25.79 1.73 -3.40
N ARG A 152 25.21 0.53 -3.45
CA ARG A 152 25.85 -0.74 -3.06
C ARG A 152 26.52 -1.46 -4.25
N GLY A 153 26.62 -0.80 -5.40
CA GLY A 153 27.21 -1.38 -6.61
C GLY A 153 26.29 -2.33 -7.38
N TRP A 154 24.97 -2.31 -7.10
CA TRP A 154 23.99 -3.13 -7.82
C TRP A 154 22.98 -2.26 -8.56
N GLN A 155 22.95 -2.34 -9.88
CA GLN A 155 21.95 -1.68 -10.71
C GLN A 155 21.21 -2.73 -11.53
N ARG A 156 19.89 -2.57 -11.66
CA ARG A 156 19.06 -3.41 -12.52
C ARG A 156 18.68 -2.62 -13.78
N GLU A 157 18.58 -3.33 -14.89
CA GLU A 157 17.93 -2.79 -16.08
C GLU A 157 16.49 -2.39 -15.72
N GLY A 158 16.10 -1.18 -16.12
CA GLY A 158 14.79 -0.60 -15.77
C GLY A 158 14.71 0.10 -14.42
N ASP A 159 15.82 0.22 -13.66
CA ASP A 159 15.82 1.01 -12.43
C ASP A 159 15.40 2.48 -12.71
N PRO A 160 14.42 3.03 -11.98
CA PRO A 160 13.97 4.41 -12.19
C PRO A 160 15.07 5.43 -11.91
N VAL A 161 15.19 6.42 -12.79
CA VAL A 161 16.15 7.54 -12.67
C VAL A 161 15.56 8.79 -12.00
N ALA A 162 14.24 8.81 -11.81
CA ALA A 162 13.50 9.82 -11.06
C ALA A 162 12.31 9.15 -10.36
N TYR A 163 11.72 9.82 -9.37
CA TYR A 163 10.47 9.35 -8.77
C TYR A 163 9.31 9.49 -9.76
N ASP A 164 8.63 8.38 -10.03
CA ASP A 164 7.43 8.31 -10.86
C ASP A 164 6.31 7.51 -10.19
N GLY A 165 6.41 7.23 -8.89
CA GLY A 165 5.39 6.45 -8.17
C GLY A 165 4.08 7.23 -7.98
N PHE A 166 3.01 6.48 -7.70
CA PHE A 166 1.66 7.06 -7.57
C PHE A 166 1.43 7.66 -6.19
N TRP A 167 1.65 6.87 -5.14
CA TRP A 167 1.12 7.16 -3.81
C TRP A 167 1.79 8.34 -3.08
N LEU A 168 3.08 8.59 -3.29
CA LEU A 168 3.77 9.67 -2.56
C LEU A 168 3.51 11.07 -3.16
N ASN A 169 2.78 11.13 -4.27
CA ASN A 169 2.26 12.35 -4.88
C ASN A 169 0.73 12.48 -4.75
N PHE A 170 0.09 11.59 -3.99
CA PHE A 170 -1.37 11.60 -3.82
C PHE A 170 -1.83 12.80 -3.00
N ASP A 171 -3.03 13.30 -3.28
CA ASP A 171 -3.60 14.45 -2.58
C ASP A 171 -3.85 14.12 -1.08
N PRO A 172 -3.34 14.93 -0.13
CA PRO A 172 -3.47 14.61 1.29
C PRO A 172 -4.90 14.63 1.83
N ASP A 173 -5.77 15.52 1.34
CA ASP A 173 -7.17 15.57 1.76
C ASP A 173 -7.96 14.35 1.23
N ARG A 174 -7.67 13.88 0.01
CA ARG A 174 -8.18 12.60 -0.52
C ARG A 174 -7.66 11.42 0.29
N LEU A 175 -6.38 11.40 0.66
CA LEU A 175 -5.82 10.35 1.53
C LEU A 175 -6.52 10.31 2.90
N TYR A 176 -6.85 11.48 3.44
CA TYR A 176 -7.62 11.60 4.67
C TYR A 176 -9.06 11.12 4.53
N ALA A 177 -9.72 11.38 3.39
CA ALA A 177 -11.04 10.83 3.10
C ALA A 177 -11.01 9.29 3.05
N ILE A 178 -10.00 8.71 2.40
CA ILE A 178 -9.74 7.26 2.37
C ILE A 178 -9.54 6.71 3.79
N GLU A 179 -8.70 7.36 4.61
CA GLU A 179 -8.49 6.99 6.02
C GLU A 179 -9.81 6.86 6.77
N LYS A 180 -10.71 7.85 6.63
CA LYS A 180 -12.01 7.83 7.31
C LYS A 180 -12.93 6.74 6.78
N ASP A 181 -12.92 6.50 5.48
CA ASP A 181 -13.72 5.45 4.89
C ASP A 181 -13.23 4.05 5.27
N ILE A 182 -11.93 3.83 5.39
CA ILE A 182 -11.36 2.57 5.93
C ILE A 182 -11.89 2.33 7.35
N VAL A 183 -11.77 3.31 8.24
CA VAL A 183 -12.24 3.17 9.63
C VAL A 183 -13.76 2.91 9.70
N LYS A 184 -14.53 3.53 8.80
CA LYS A 184 -15.99 3.42 8.77
C LYS A 184 -16.48 2.11 8.16
N ARG A 185 -15.84 1.63 7.09
CA ARG A 185 -16.36 0.59 6.20
C ARG A 185 -15.67 -0.76 6.35
N LEU A 186 -14.41 -0.79 6.81
CA LEU A 186 -13.67 -2.05 6.93
C LEU A 186 -14.25 -2.91 8.06
N VAL A 187 -14.67 -4.13 7.70
CA VAL A 187 -15.22 -5.10 8.64
C VAL A 187 -14.19 -6.17 8.93
N LEU A 188 -13.85 -6.32 10.21
CA LEU A 188 -12.97 -7.39 10.67
C LEU A 188 -13.73 -8.73 10.69
N PRO A 189 -13.13 -9.83 10.22
CA PRO A 189 -13.71 -11.17 10.35
C PRO A 189 -14.06 -11.51 11.81
N GLU A 190 -15.15 -12.23 12.05
CA GLU A 190 -15.55 -12.62 13.41
C GLU A 190 -14.48 -13.47 14.11
N ASP A 191 -13.76 -14.27 13.34
CA ASP A 191 -12.66 -15.12 13.79
C ASP A 191 -11.29 -14.42 13.72
N THR A 192 -11.26 -13.08 13.71
CA THR A 192 -10.01 -12.30 13.78
C THR A 192 -9.16 -12.78 14.96
N PRO A 193 -7.92 -13.27 14.71
CA PRO A 193 -7.06 -13.75 15.77
C PRO A 193 -6.76 -12.66 16.80
N GLU A 194 -6.71 -13.03 18.08
CA GLU A 194 -6.55 -12.10 19.20
C GLU A 194 -5.32 -11.17 19.06
N MET A 195 -4.23 -11.66 18.47
CA MET A 195 -3.03 -10.85 18.20
C MET A 195 -3.29 -9.65 17.28
N TYR A 196 -4.32 -9.70 16.43
CA TYR A 196 -4.72 -8.58 15.56
C TYR A 196 -5.75 -7.66 16.21
N LEU A 197 -6.34 -8.08 17.33
CA LEU A 197 -7.23 -7.23 18.12
C LEU A 197 -6.43 -6.36 19.09
N ASN A 198 -5.27 -6.84 19.56
CA ASN A 198 -4.46 -6.18 20.59
C ASN A 198 -3.30 -5.34 20.02
N ASP A 199 -2.71 -5.76 18.90
CA ASP A 199 -1.57 -5.10 18.27
C ASP A 199 -1.95 -4.45 16.94
N ASP A 200 -1.14 -3.46 16.54
CA ASP A 200 -1.24 -2.90 15.20
C ASP A 200 -0.87 -3.95 14.15
N PHE A 201 -1.48 -3.87 12.97
CA PHE A 201 -1.17 -4.79 11.90
C PHE A 201 -1.25 -4.17 10.52
N GLU A 202 -0.39 -4.65 9.62
CA GLU A 202 -0.35 -4.21 8.24
C GLU A 202 -1.28 -5.04 7.36
N VAL A 203 -1.91 -4.38 6.40
CA VAL A 203 -2.62 -4.99 5.27
C VAL A 203 -2.07 -4.35 4.01
N TYR A 204 -1.53 -5.16 3.09
CA TYR A 204 -1.07 -4.69 1.78
C TYR A 204 -2.17 -4.86 0.74
N VAL A 205 -2.35 -3.83 -0.08
CA VAL A 205 -3.28 -3.82 -1.21
C VAL A 205 -2.44 -3.70 -2.47
N CYS A 206 -2.58 -4.71 -3.33
CA CYS A 206 -2.02 -4.71 -4.67
C CYS A 206 -2.98 -3.96 -5.62
N PRO A 207 -2.45 -3.29 -6.66
CA PRO A 207 -3.29 -2.62 -7.66
C PRO A 207 -4.38 -3.49 -8.30
N ASP A 208 -4.13 -4.79 -8.46
CA ASP A 208 -5.10 -5.75 -9.01
C ASP A 208 -6.25 -6.10 -8.03
N GLN A 209 -6.21 -5.59 -6.80
CA GLN A 209 -7.27 -5.68 -5.79
C GLN A 209 -8.09 -4.39 -5.69
N ILE A 210 -7.66 -3.31 -6.36
CA ILE A 210 -8.39 -2.04 -6.43
C ILE A 210 -9.43 -2.17 -7.53
N LEU A 211 -10.57 -2.73 -7.17
CA LEU A 211 -11.64 -3.15 -8.07
C LEU A 211 -12.97 -2.56 -7.62
N ASP A 212 -13.86 -2.33 -8.59
CA ASP A 212 -15.27 -2.10 -8.28
C ASP A 212 -15.87 -3.34 -7.57
N PRO A 213 -16.99 -3.18 -6.84
CA PRO A 213 -17.59 -4.27 -6.08
C PRO A 213 -17.96 -5.51 -6.90
N GLU A 214 -18.35 -5.35 -8.17
CA GLU A 214 -18.74 -6.48 -9.04
C GLU A 214 -17.52 -7.30 -9.45
N LYS A 215 -16.44 -6.63 -9.88
CA LYS A 215 -15.17 -7.28 -10.22
C LYS A 215 -14.50 -7.91 -9.00
N ALA A 216 -14.57 -7.25 -7.85
CA ALA A 216 -14.05 -7.79 -6.59
C ALA A 216 -14.75 -9.10 -6.21
N LYS A 217 -16.09 -9.14 -6.34
CA LYS A 217 -16.89 -10.35 -6.12
C LYS A 217 -16.50 -11.47 -7.09
N ALA A 218 -16.41 -11.16 -8.38
CA ALA A 218 -16.03 -12.14 -9.40
C ALA A 218 -14.62 -12.72 -9.15
N LYS A 219 -13.66 -11.88 -8.73
CA LYS A 219 -12.31 -12.31 -8.37
C LYS A 219 -12.33 -13.26 -7.18
N LYS A 220 -13.09 -12.95 -6.13
CA LYS A 220 -13.24 -13.82 -4.96
C LYS A 220 -13.83 -15.18 -5.32
N GLU A 221 -14.88 -15.21 -6.14
CA GLU A 221 -15.50 -16.46 -6.61
C GLU A 221 -14.51 -17.32 -7.41
N ALA A 222 -13.69 -16.69 -8.27
CA ALA A 222 -12.64 -17.38 -9.03
C ALA A 222 -11.54 -17.95 -8.12
N GLU A 223 -11.08 -17.17 -7.14
CA GLU A 223 -10.07 -17.62 -6.16
C GLU A 223 -10.60 -18.78 -5.30
N GLU A 224 -11.86 -18.74 -4.85
CA GLU A 224 -12.50 -19.83 -4.11
C GLU A 224 -12.62 -21.11 -4.94
N ALA A 225 -12.98 -20.98 -6.23
CA ALA A 225 -13.04 -22.10 -7.17
C ALA A 225 -11.65 -22.72 -7.41
N GLU A 226 -10.62 -21.90 -7.64
CA GLU A 226 -9.24 -22.36 -7.80
C GLU A 226 -8.75 -23.09 -6.53
N GLN A 227 -9.03 -22.53 -5.36
CA GLN A 227 -8.68 -23.16 -4.09
C GLN A 227 -9.35 -24.51 -3.90
N LYS A 228 -10.63 -24.62 -4.27
CA LYS A 228 -11.36 -25.90 -4.23
C LYS A 228 -10.71 -26.92 -5.17
N ALA A 229 -10.44 -26.54 -6.41
CA ALA A 229 -9.78 -27.40 -7.40
C ALA A 229 -8.38 -27.85 -6.93
N SER A 230 -7.59 -26.93 -6.34
CA SER A 230 -6.28 -27.22 -5.78
C SER A 230 -6.35 -28.23 -4.63
N ARG A 231 -7.31 -28.05 -3.70
CA ARG A 231 -7.54 -29.01 -2.60
C ARG A 231 -7.90 -30.39 -3.12
N GLU A 232 -8.82 -30.48 -4.08
CA GLU A 232 -9.22 -31.75 -4.70
C GLU A 232 -8.05 -32.42 -5.44
N TYR A 233 -7.25 -31.65 -6.17
CA TYR A 233 -6.04 -32.14 -6.84
C TYR A 233 -5.05 -32.73 -5.84
N TRP A 234 -4.73 -31.99 -4.77
CA TRP A 234 -3.78 -32.47 -3.76
C TRP A 234 -4.30 -33.67 -2.98
N GLN A 235 -5.61 -33.74 -2.70
CA GLN A 235 -6.23 -34.91 -2.08
C GLN A 235 -6.09 -36.16 -2.96
N LYS A 236 -6.42 -36.05 -4.26
CA LYS A 236 -6.25 -37.15 -5.22
C LYS A 236 -4.79 -37.57 -5.36
N ARG A 237 -3.88 -36.61 -5.49
CA ARG A 237 -2.44 -36.87 -5.57
C ARG A 237 -1.95 -37.59 -4.31
N ASN A 238 -2.30 -37.10 -3.13
CA ASN A 238 -1.87 -37.70 -1.87
C ASN A 238 -2.47 -39.10 -1.67
N GLN A 239 -3.67 -39.39 -2.20
CA GLN A 239 -4.23 -40.74 -2.24
C GLN A 239 -3.44 -41.67 -3.18
N MET A 240 -2.99 -41.18 -4.34
CA MET A 240 -2.17 -41.97 -5.28
C MET A 240 -0.79 -42.34 -4.75
N TYR A 241 -0.20 -41.52 -3.89
CA TYR A 241 1.15 -41.74 -3.31
C TYR A 241 1.12 -42.25 -1.86
N LYS A 242 -0.02 -42.69 -1.35
CA LYS A 242 -0.06 -43.52 -0.13
C LYS A 242 0.52 -44.90 -0.46
N LEU A 243 1.76 -45.15 -0.02
CA LEU A 243 2.23 -46.49 0.36
C LEU A 243 1.47 -46.95 1.61
#